data_AF-A0A0H5AZR0-F1
#
_entry.id   AF-A0A0H5AZR0-F1
#
_cell.length_a   1.000
_cell.length_b   1.000
_cell.length_c   1.000
_cell.angle_alpha   90.00
_cell.angle_beta   90.00
_cell.angle_gamma   90.00
#
_symmetry.space_group_name_H-M   'P 1'
#
loop_
_entity.id
_entity.type
_entity.pdbx_description
1 polymer ?
#
loop_
_entity_poly.entity_id
_entity_poly.type
_entity_poly.pdbx_seq_one_letter_code
_entity_poly.pdbx_strand_id
1 'polypeptide(L)'
;MQGVKDNFRQFTAGANDDYINVNELKEAAGVIPSNRTFSPEAQQLAAELLKRPGLLRELDIGVNSQGGAGDEDRRFNMADIDETLKYGHAPAG
;
A
#
# COMPACT_ATOMS: atom_id res chain seq x y z
N MET A 1 -6.68 -7.46 -0.31
CA MET A 1 -6.57 -6.08 -0.82
C MET A 1 -7.70 -5.19 -0.31
N GLN A 2 -8.97 -5.63 -0.31
CA GLN A 2 -10.07 -4.87 0.34
C GLN A 2 -9.77 -4.50 1.81
N GLY A 3 -9.25 -5.44 2.62
CA GLY A 3 -8.83 -5.12 3.99
C GLY A 3 -7.73 -4.04 4.10
N VAL A 4 -6.87 -3.89 3.08
CA VAL A 4 -5.87 -2.81 3.03
C VAL A 4 -6.57 -1.46 2.87
N LYS A 5 -7.64 -1.40 2.06
CA LYS A 5 -8.47 -0.19 1.93
C LYS A 5 -9.19 0.13 3.23
N ASP A 6 -9.76 -0.88 3.88
CA ASP A 6 -10.51 -0.69 5.12
C ASP A 6 -9.60 -0.23 6.27
N ASN A 7 -8.32 -0.59 6.23
CA ASN A 7 -7.31 -0.18 7.21
C ASN A 7 -6.40 0.97 6.69
N PHE A 8 -6.68 1.57 5.52
CA PHE A 8 -5.78 2.50 4.82
C PHE A 8 -5.31 3.66 5.70
N ARG A 9 -6.25 4.30 6.41
CA ARG A 9 -5.95 5.43 7.30
C ARG A 9 -5.08 5.08 8.51
N GLN A 10 -5.00 3.79 8.86
CA GLN A 10 -4.07 3.37 9.91
C GLN A 10 -2.63 3.39 9.40
N PHE A 11 -2.39 3.23 8.10
CA PHE A 11 -1.06 3.20 7.50
C PHE A 11 -0.52 4.59 7.11
N THR A 12 -1.36 5.57 6.81
CA THR A 12 -0.93 6.95 6.46
C THR A 12 -0.43 7.74 7.68
N ALA A 13 0.85 8.14 7.71
CA ALA A 13 1.45 8.95 8.78
C ALA A 13 1.27 10.45 8.53
N GLY A 14 0.04 10.95 8.59
CA GLY A 14 -0.25 12.38 8.44
C GLY A 14 -1.75 12.63 8.37
N ALA A 15 -2.22 13.73 8.98
CA ALA A 15 -3.66 14.03 9.04
C ALA A 15 -4.32 14.13 7.64
N ASN A 16 -3.54 14.53 6.64
CA ASN A 16 -3.98 14.70 5.25
C ASN A 16 -3.09 13.91 4.26
N ASP A 17 -2.28 12.95 4.72
CA ASP A 17 -1.54 12.11 3.78
C ASP A 17 -2.48 11.05 3.23
N ASP A 18 -2.58 11.00 1.89
CA ASP A 18 -3.41 10.06 1.15
C ASP A 18 -2.56 8.96 0.50
N TYR A 19 -1.28 8.84 0.89
CA TYR A 19 -0.34 7.84 0.39
C TYR A 19 0.21 6.98 1.52
N ILE A 20 0.45 5.70 1.20
CA ILE A 20 1.17 4.75 2.05
C ILE A 20 2.55 4.52 1.43
N ASN A 21 3.59 4.52 2.25
CA ASN A 21 4.93 4.11 1.87
C ASN A 21 5.39 2.84 2.61
N VAL A 22 6.49 2.24 2.16
CA VAL A 22 7.02 0.98 2.71
C VAL A 22 7.44 1.11 4.18
N ASN A 23 7.90 2.27 4.64
CA ASN A 23 8.28 2.45 6.04
C ASN A 23 7.06 2.43 6.95
N GLU A 24 5.95 3.03 6.53
CA GLU A 24 4.69 2.98 7.28
C GLU A 24 4.12 1.57 7.38
N LEU A 25 4.26 0.76 6.32
CA LEU A 25 3.96 -0.67 6.38
C LEU A 25 4.88 -1.40 7.36
N LYS A 26 6.18 -1.06 7.42
CA LYS A 26 7.12 -1.63 8.39
C LYS A 26 6.79 -1.22 9.83
N GLU A 27 6.34 0.01 10.06
CA GLU A 27 5.82 0.44 11.36
C GLU A 27 4.61 -0.39 11.77
N ALA A 28 3.62 -0.49 10.87
CA ALA A 28 2.39 -1.24 11.13
C ALA A 28 2.66 -2.74 11.34
N ALA A 29 3.61 -3.33 10.63
CA ALA A 29 4.01 -4.72 10.79
C ALA A 29 4.92 -4.96 12.01
N GLY A 30 5.27 -3.94 12.78
CA GLY A 30 6.18 -4.05 13.94
C GLY A 30 7.63 -4.37 13.58
N VAL A 31 8.04 -4.12 12.32
CA VAL A 31 9.41 -4.34 11.83
C VAL A 31 10.34 -3.22 12.28
N ILE A 32 9.82 -1.99 12.37
CA ILE A 32 10.52 -0.84 12.92
C ILE A 32 9.70 -0.19 14.05
N PRO A 33 10.34 0.47 15.03
CA PRO A 33 9.62 1.14 16.12
C PRO A 33 8.66 2.22 15.59
N SER A 34 7.48 2.31 16.20
CA SER A 34 6.49 3.37 15.93
C SER A 34 5.72 3.71 17.21
N ASN A 35 5.33 4.98 17.35
CA ASN A 35 4.43 5.44 18.43
C ASN A 35 2.95 5.40 18.02
N ARG A 36 2.64 4.88 16.82
CA ARG A 36 1.29 4.76 16.28
C ARG A 36 0.65 3.44 16.73
N THR A 37 -0.66 3.46 16.91
CA THR A 37 -1.44 2.27 17.27
C THR A 37 -2.13 1.71 16.04
N PHE A 38 -1.95 0.41 15.80
CA PHE A 38 -2.54 -0.32 14.68
C PHE A 38 -3.42 -1.45 15.20
N SER A 39 -4.56 -1.68 14.56
CA SER A 39 -5.41 -2.84 14.85
C SER A 39 -4.64 -4.15 14.56
N PRO A 40 -4.97 -5.28 15.23
CA PRO A 40 -4.35 -6.57 14.93
C PRO A 40 -4.47 -6.95 13.44
N GLU A 41 -5.60 -6.64 12.81
CA GLU A 41 -5.83 -6.85 11.39
C GLU A 41 -4.89 -6.00 10.52
N ALA A 42 -4.73 -4.72 10.83
CA ALA A 42 -3.82 -3.82 10.11
C ALA A 42 -2.36 -4.31 10.19
N GLN A 43 -1.93 -4.79 11.37
CA GLN A 43 -0.59 -5.35 11.56
C GLN A 43 -0.37 -6.59 10.68
N GLN A 44 -1.36 -7.51 10.65
CA GLN A 44 -1.30 -8.71 9.82
C GLN A 44 -1.25 -8.37 8.33
N LEU A 45 -2.12 -7.47 7.87
CA LEU A 45 -2.18 -7.04 6.47
C LEU A 45 -0.88 -6.36 6.02
N ALA A 46 -0.31 -5.49 6.85
CA ALA A 46 0.98 -4.85 6.56
C ALA A 46 2.10 -5.89 6.43
N ALA A 47 2.15 -6.88 7.34
CA ALA A 47 3.12 -7.96 7.28
C ALA A 47 2.93 -8.86 6.03
N GLU A 48 1.70 -9.06 5.57
CA GLU A 48 1.41 -9.80 4.34
C GLU A 48 1.81 -9.03 3.08
N LEU A 49 1.56 -7.72 3.02
CA LEU A 49 1.97 -6.87 1.91
C LEU A 49 3.50 -6.83 1.77
N LEU A 50 4.23 -6.68 2.87
CA LEU A 50 5.70 -6.67 2.88
C LEU A 50 6.33 -7.97 2.35
N LYS A 51 5.60 -9.10 2.39
CA LYS A 51 6.03 -10.39 1.83
C LYS A 51 5.79 -10.51 0.33
N ARG A 52 5.14 -9.52 -0.31
CA ARG A 52 4.75 -9.53 -1.72
C ARG A 52 5.42 -8.36 -2.46
N PRO A 53 6.75 -8.39 -2.67
CA PRO A 53 7.48 -7.27 -3.26
C PRO A 53 7.02 -6.91 -4.68
N GLY A 54 6.57 -7.89 -5.48
CA GLY A 54 5.99 -7.61 -6.81
C GLY A 54 4.71 -6.78 -6.72
N LEU A 55 3.81 -7.16 -5.80
CA LEU A 55 2.58 -6.42 -5.55
C LEU A 55 2.83 -5.02 -4.98
N LEU A 56 3.83 -4.86 -4.10
CA LEU A 56 4.22 -3.53 -3.62
C LEU A 56 4.71 -2.63 -4.76
N ARG A 57 5.47 -3.20 -5.72
CA ARG A 57 5.91 -2.47 -6.90
C ARG A 57 4.76 -2.13 -7.84
N GLU A 58 3.78 -3.02 -8.00
CA GLU A 58 2.57 -2.75 -8.79
C GLU A 58 1.74 -1.62 -8.18
N LEU A 59 1.56 -1.62 -6.85
CA LEU A 59 0.88 -0.55 -6.13
C LEU A 59 1.64 0.78 -6.23
N ASP A 60 2.97 0.74 -6.11
CA ASP A 60 3.87 1.88 -6.25
C ASP A 60 3.76 2.53 -7.64
N ILE A 61 3.77 1.72 -8.70
CA ILE A 61 3.61 2.21 -10.08
C ILE A 61 2.21 2.77 -10.32
N GLY A 62 1.16 2.11 -9.80
CA GLY A 62 -0.21 2.57 -9.94
C GLY A 62 -0.67 2.72 -11.41
N VAL A 63 -1.70 3.56 -11.61
CA VAL A 63 -2.26 3.86 -12.93
C VAL A 63 -2.37 5.37 -13.13
N ASN A 64 -1.91 5.86 -14.28
CA ASN A 64 -1.98 7.27 -14.65
C ASN A 64 -3.38 7.68 -15.14
N SER A 65 -3.58 8.99 -15.35
CA SER A 65 -4.89 9.54 -15.77
C SER A 65 -5.39 9.08 -17.15
N GLN A 66 -4.56 8.36 -17.91
CA GLN A 66 -4.89 7.80 -19.24
C GLN A 66 -5.12 6.28 -19.19
N GLY A 67 -5.07 5.65 -18.01
CA GLY A 67 -5.23 4.20 -17.86
C GLY A 67 -3.98 3.39 -18.18
N GLY A 68 -2.82 4.03 -18.32
CA GLY A 68 -1.51 3.37 -18.44
C GLY A 68 -0.76 3.31 -17.11
N ALA A 69 0.41 2.69 -17.07
CA ALA A 69 1.25 2.66 -15.87
C ALA A 69 1.58 4.09 -15.37
N GLY A 70 1.50 4.30 -14.05
CA GLY A 70 1.96 5.52 -13.41
C GLY A 70 3.47 5.50 -13.15
N ASP A 71 3.91 6.35 -12.21
CA ASP A 71 5.31 6.50 -11.83
C ASP A 71 5.63 5.62 -10.62
N GLU A 72 6.80 4.97 -10.61
CA GLU A 72 7.33 4.27 -9.42
C GLU A 72 7.88 5.33 -8.43
N ASP A 73 7.01 5.90 -7.58
CA ASP A 73 7.28 7.02 -6.69
C ASP A 73 7.51 6.65 -5.20
N ARG A 74 7.53 5.34 -4.91
CA ARG A 74 7.71 4.66 -3.60
C ARG A 74 6.52 4.77 -2.66
N ARG A 75 5.34 5.09 -3.18
CA ARG A 75 4.12 5.33 -2.41
C ARG A 75 2.91 4.88 -3.21
N PHE A 76 1.80 4.60 -2.55
CA PHE A 76 0.55 4.25 -3.22
C PHE A 76 -0.66 4.77 -2.46
N ASN A 77 -1.72 5.11 -3.18
CA ASN A 77 -2.96 5.64 -2.63
C ASN A 77 -4.15 4.66 -2.84
N MET A 78 -5.36 5.09 -2.45
CA MET A 78 -6.56 4.26 -2.63
C MET A 78 -6.90 3.95 -4.10
N ALA A 79 -6.59 4.87 -5.02
CA ALA A 79 -6.82 4.66 -6.46
C ALA A 79 -5.89 3.57 -7.00
N ASP A 80 -4.62 3.57 -6.60
CA ASP A 80 -3.66 2.52 -7.01
C ASP A 80 -4.12 1.13 -6.55
N ILE A 81 -4.69 1.06 -5.34
CA ILE A 81 -5.28 -0.17 -4.81
C ILE A 81 -6.50 -0.61 -5.62
N ASP A 82 -7.40 0.33 -5.96
CA ASP A 82 -8.61 0.05 -6.74
C ASP A 82 -8.27 -0.44 -8.16
N GLU A 83 -7.29 0.18 -8.79
CA GLU A 83 -6.83 -0.18 -10.11
C GLU A 83 -6.11 -1.53 -10.12
N THR A 84 -5.25 -1.80 -9.13
CA THR A 84 -4.62 -3.11 -8.94
C THR A 84 -5.67 -4.22 -8.72
N LEU A 85 -6.73 -3.94 -7.97
CA LEU A 85 -7.86 -4.85 -7.77
C LEU A 85 -8.65 -5.12 -9.05
N LYS A 86 -8.84 -4.08 -9.87
CA LYS A 86 -9.67 -4.13 -11.07
C LYS A 86 -8.96 -4.78 -12.26
N TYR A 87 -7.69 -4.46 -12.44
CA TYR A 87 -6.94 -4.88 -13.63
C TYR A 87 -5.93 -5.97 -13.36
N GLY A 88 -5.52 -6.17 -12.10
CA GLY A 88 -4.56 -7.19 -11.68
C GLY A 88 -3.39 -7.25 -12.65
N HIS A 89 -2.49 -6.26 -12.60
CA HIS A 89 -1.33 -6.26 -13.48
C HIS A 89 -0.61 -7.60 -13.30
N ALA A 90 -0.69 -8.46 -14.32
CA ALA A 90 0.17 -9.61 -14.39
C ALA A 90 1.61 -9.07 -14.32
N PRO A 91 2.49 -9.67 -13.50
CA PRO A 91 3.86 -9.20 -13.42
C PRO A 91 4.42 -9.17 -14.84
N ALA A 92 4.95 -8.01 -15.25
CA ALA A 92 5.72 -7.92 -16.48
C ALA A 92 6.82 -9.00 -16.37
N GLY A 93 6.74 -9.98 -17.28
CA GLY A 93 7.61 -11.16 -17.30
C GLY A 93 9.08 -10.84 -17.55
#